data_AF-A0A560XIN7-F1
#
_entry.id   AF-A0A560XIN7-F1
#
_cell.length_a   1.000
_cell.length_b   1.000
_cell.length_c   1.000
_cell.angle_alpha   90.00
_cell.angle_beta   90.00
_cell.angle_gamma   90.00
#
_symmetry.space_group_name_H-M   'P 1'
#
loop_
_entity.id
_entity.type
_entity.pdbx_description
1 polymer ?
#
loop_
_entity_poly.entity_id
_entity_poly.type
_entity_poly.pdbx_seq_one_letter_code
_entity_poly.pdbx_strand_id
1 'polypeptide(L)' 'MIDESHVRDLCDAANDDAALVLLEGRARVVEQPSGEESRGALLVITKRDLVERLGSDPSDQDLHDVAGTLSDTVGKLGA' A
#
# COMPACT_ATOMS: atom_id res chain seq x y z
N MET A 1 9.20 3.49 4.84
CA MET A 1 8.70 4.73 4.20
C MET A 1 7.86 4.31 3.02
N ILE A 2 6.71 4.95 2.82
CA ILE A 2 5.82 4.70 1.68
C ILE A 2 5.97 5.89 0.72
N ASP A 3 6.05 5.62 -0.57
CA ASP A 3 6.17 6.62 -1.65
C ASP A 3 5.27 6.25 -2.83
N GLU A 4 5.19 7.14 -3.82
CA GLU A 4 4.29 7.03 -4.99
C GLU A 4 4.47 5.71 -5.74
N SER A 5 5.71 5.19 -5.81
CA SER A 5 6.03 3.94 -6.51
C SER A 5 5.30 2.77 -5.88
N HIS A 6 5.23 2.71 -4.54
CA HIS A 6 4.52 1.65 -3.83
C HIS A 6 3.00 1.70 -4.07
N VAL A 7 2.44 2.90 -4.21
CA VAL A 7 1.01 3.09 -4.48
C VAL A 7 0.69 2.72 -5.92
N ARG A 8 1.56 3.13 -6.87
CA ARG A 8 1.47 2.75 -8.28
C ARG A 8 1.59 1.24 -8.46
N ASP A 9 2.60 0.62 -7.87
CA ASP A 9 2.79 -0.84 -7.91
C ASP A 9 1.56 -1.58 -7.37
N LEU A 10 0.89 -1.06 -6.35
CA LEU A 10 -0.33 -1.64 -5.82
C LEU A 10 -1.52 -1.46 -6.78
N CYS A 11 -1.66 -0.31 -7.43
CA CYS A 11 -2.67 -0.09 -8.46
C CYS A 11 -2.48 -1.03 -9.67
N ASP A 12 -1.23 -1.22 -10.10
CA ASP A 12 -0.83 -2.06 -11.23
C ASP A 12 -0.82 -3.56 -10.92
N ALA A 13 -0.89 -3.96 -9.65
CA ALA A 13 -0.88 -5.36 -9.23
C ALA A 13 -1.99 -6.16 -9.93
N ALA A 14 -1.71 -7.39 -10.36
CA ALA A 14 -2.66 -8.18 -11.13
C ALA A 14 -3.85 -8.65 -10.27
N ASN A 15 -3.63 -8.87 -8.98
CA ASN A 15 -4.64 -9.35 -8.05
C ASN A 15 -5.39 -8.19 -7.34
N ASP A 16 -6.72 -8.20 -7.35
CA ASP A 16 -7.55 -7.26 -6.58
C ASP A 16 -7.39 -7.42 -5.06
N ASP A 17 -6.98 -8.60 -4.59
CA ASP A 17 -6.66 -8.87 -3.19
C ASP A 17 -5.20 -8.52 -2.82
N ALA A 18 -4.41 -7.98 -3.76
CA ALA A 18 -3.08 -7.48 -3.46
C ALA A 18 -3.13 -6.40 -2.38
N ALA A 19 -2.04 -6.25 -1.63
CA ALA A 19 -1.98 -5.27 -0.55
C ALA A 19 -0.60 -4.67 -0.40
N LEU A 20 -0.59 -3.39 0.02
CA LEU A 20 0.60 -2.75 0.55
C LEU A 20 0.72 -3.13 2.03
N VAL A 21 1.85 -3.71 2.38
CA VAL A 21 2.15 -4.15 3.75
C VAL A 21 3.47 -3.56 4.22
N LEU A 22 3.65 -3.49 5.54
CA LEU A 22 4.94 -3.23 6.16
C LEU A 22 5.46 -4.49 6.81
N LEU A 23 6.63 -4.93 6.37
CA LEU A 23 7.35 -6.00 7.06
C LEU A 23 8.75 -5.50 7.41
N GLU A 24 9.12 -5.65 8.68
CA GLU A 24 10.43 -5.23 9.20
C GLU A 24 10.74 -3.75 8.89
N GLY A 25 9.72 -2.89 8.97
CA GLY A 25 9.83 -1.45 8.71
C GLY A 25 9.91 -1.05 7.23
N ARG A 26 9.79 -2.01 6.31
CA ARG A 26 9.85 -1.77 4.85
C ARG A 26 8.48 -1.98 4.22
N ALA A 27 8.06 -1.00 3.42
CA ALA A 27 6.83 -1.09 2.64
C ALA A 27 7.05 -2.03 1.44
N ARG A 28 6.04 -2.84 1.11
CA ARG A 28 6.05 -3.70 -0.07
C ARG A 28 4.64 -4.09 -0.50
N VAL A 29 4.46 -4.31 -1.79
CA VAL A 29 3.24 -4.90 -2.34
C VAL A 29 3.37 -6.42 -2.29
N VAL A 30 2.32 -7.09 -1.83
CA VAL A 30 2.20 -8.55 -1.83
C VAL A 30 0.91 -8.95 -2.51
N GLU A 31 0.96 -10.01 -3.32
CA GLU A 31 -0.23 -10.53 -4.03
C GLU A 31 -1.19 -11.28 -3.09
N GLN A 32 -0.68 -11.76 -1.95
CA GLN A 32 -1.43 -12.54 -0.95
C GLN A 32 -1.08 -12.08 0.48
N PRO A 33 -1.85 -11.16 1.08
CA PRO A 33 -1.57 -10.62 2.42
C PRO A 33 -1.73 -11.63 3.57
N SER A 34 -2.32 -12.79 3.30
CA SER A 34 -2.48 -13.89 4.27
C SER A 34 -1.47 -15.04 4.06
N GLY A 35 -0.51 -14.87 3.15
CA GLY A 35 0.51 -15.87 2.82
C GLY A 35 1.69 -15.89 3.81
N GLU A 36 2.61 -16.84 3.61
CA GLU A 36 3.83 -16.92 4.41
C GLU A 36 4.75 -15.70 4.20
N GLU A 37 4.74 -15.11 3.00
CA GLU A 37 5.53 -13.93 2.63
C GLU A 37 5.13 -12.65 3.37
N SER A 38 3.91 -12.62 3.92
CA SER A 38 3.30 -11.49 4.63
C SER A 38 3.14 -11.79 6.13
N ARG A 39 3.69 -12.91 6.61
CA ARG A 39 3.65 -13.27 8.03
C ARG A 39 4.36 -12.24 8.88
N GLY A 40 3.63 -11.65 9.83
CA GLY A 40 4.15 -10.60 10.71
C GLY A 40 4.17 -9.21 10.05
N ALA A 41 3.64 -9.08 8.84
CA ALA A 41 3.48 -7.79 8.20
C ALA A 41 2.26 -7.06 8.74
N LEU A 42 2.35 -5.73 8.85
CA LEU A 42 1.21 -4.87 9.09
C LEU A 42 0.55 -4.56 7.76
N LEU A 43 -0.74 -4.89 7.64
CA LEU A 43 -1.56 -4.48 6.49
C LEU A 43 -1.74 -2.96 6.52
N VAL A 44 -1.30 -2.26 5.47
CA VAL A 44 -1.48 -0.81 5.34
C VAL A 44 -2.79 -0.50 4.62
N ILE A 45 -2.94 -1.05 3.42
CA ILE A 45 -4.13 -0.88 2.58
C ILE A 45 -4.18 -2.00 1.52
N THR A 46 -5.39 -2.42 1.14
CA THR A 46 -5.59 -3.35 0.02
C THR A 46 -5.68 -2.58 -1.30
N LYS A 47 -5.42 -3.24 -2.43
CA LYS A 47 -5.63 -2.67 -3.76
C LYS A 47 -7.07 -2.21 -3.93
N ARG A 48 -8.02 -3.05 -3.51
CA ARG A 48 -9.44 -2.74 -3.55
C ARG A 48 -9.77 -1.45 -2.80
N ASP A 49 -9.35 -1.32 -1.54
CA ASP A 49 -9.57 -0.11 -0.74
C ASP A 49 -8.88 1.13 -1.35
N LEU A 50 -7.71 0.94 -1.96
CA LEU A 50 -6.99 2.01 -2.64
C LEU A 50 -7.75 2.50 -3.87
N VAL A 51 -8.24 1.59 -4.72
CA VAL A 51 -9.04 1.91 -5.91
C VAL A 51 -10.39 2.53 -5.51
N GLU A 52 -11.01 2.08 -4.42
CA GLU A 52 -12.24 2.71 -3.89
C GLU A 52 -12.00 4.16 -3.45
N ARG A 53 -10.78 4.51 -3.02
CA ARG A 53 -10.40 5.88 -2.61
C ARG A 53 -9.97 6.76 -3.78
N LEU A 54 -9.21 6.22 -4.71
CA LEU A 54 -8.53 6.96 -5.77
C LEU A 54 -9.26 6.91 -7.13
N GLY A 55 -10.13 5.93 -7.33
CA GLY A 55 -10.61 5.56 -8.66
C GLY A 55 -9.61 4.70 -9.42
N SER A 56 -9.98 4.32 -10.65
CA SER A 56 -9.23 3.36 -11.47
C SER A 56 -8.04 3.95 -12.24
N ASP A 57 -7.92 5.27 -12.32
CA ASP A 57 -6.86 5.97 -13.06
C ASP A 57 -6.42 7.24 -12.28
N PRO A 58 -5.70 7.08 -11.16
CA PRO A 58 -5.22 8.22 -10.37
C PRO A 58 -4.11 8.98 -11.08
N SER A 59 -4.06 10.30 -10.88
CA SER A 59 -2.95 11.13 -11.34
C SER A 59 -1.70 10.93 -10.47
N ASP A 60 -0.52 11.33 -10.97
CA ASP A 60 0.72 11.35 -10.16
C ASP A 60 0.55 12.15 -8.86
N GLN A 61 -0.21 13.24 -8.89
CA GLN A 61 -0.48 14.05 -7.70
C GLN A 61 -1.33 13.29 -6.68
N ASP A 62 -2.35 12.55 -7.12
CA ASP A 62 -3.18 11.73 -6.25
C ASP A 62 -2.36 10.62 -5.57
N LEU A 63 -1.45 9.99 -6.33
CA LEU A 63 -0.53 8.99 -5.81
C LEU A 63 0.40 9.59 -4.74
N HIS A 64 0.92 10.80 -4.97
CA HIS A 64 1.77 11.52 -4.02
C HIS A 64 1.05 11.81 -2.70
N ASP A 65 -0.15 12.40 -2.78
CA ASP A 65 -0.94 12.78 -1.60
C ASP A 65 -1.35 11.56 -0.77
N VAL A 66 -1.74 10.47 -1.43
CA VAL A 66 -2.06 9.21 -0.74
C VAL A 66 -0.82 8.58 -0.12
N ALA A 67 0.30 8.52 -0.84
CA ALA A 67 1.55 7.97 -0.30
C ALA A 67 2.00 8.71 0.96
N GLY A 68 1.95 10.05 0.94
CA GLY A 68 2.26 10.90 2.11
C GLY A 68 1.34 10.61 3.29
N THR A 69 0.03 10.51 3.06
CA THR A 69 -0.96 10.20 4.08
C THR A 69 -0.74 8.82 4.71
N LEU A 70 -0.47 7.81 3.88
CA LEU A 70 -0.19 6.44 4.34
C LEU A 70 1.13 6.39 5.13
N SER A 71 2.18 7.06 4.65
CA SER A 71 3.48 7.09 5.32
C SER A 71 3.40 7.77 6.69
N ASP A 72 2.66 8.88 6.82
CA ASP A 72 2.45 9.56 8.10
C ASP A 72 1.63 8.71 9.09
N THR A 73 0.55 8.08 8.61
CA THR A 73 -0.29 7.19 9.42
C THR A 73 0.53 6.02 9.96
N VAL A 74 1.34 5.40 9.12
CA VAL A 74 2.24 4.30 9.51
C VAL A 74 3.31 4.78 10.48
N GLY A 75 3.90 5.95 10.25
CA GLY A 75 4.89 6.54 11.13
C GLY A 75 4.37 6.73 12.55
N LYS A 76 3.08 7.09 12.69
CA LYS A 76 2.40 7.21 13.99
C LYS A 76 2.12 5.86 14.67
N LEU A 77 1.96 4.78 13.92
CA LEU A 77 1.68 3.44 14.45
C LEU A 77 2.96 2.71 14.91
N GLY A 78 4.13 3.09 14.39
CA GLY A 78 5.44 2.54 14.75
C GLY A 78 6.23 3.37 15.76
N ALA A 79 5.66 4.45 16.30
CA ALA A 79 6.27 5.35 17.27
C ALA A 79 5.96 4.98 18.73
#